data_AF-A0A218XE91-F1
#
_entry.id   AF-A0A218XE91-F1
#
_cell.length_a   1.000
_cell.length_b   1.000
_cell.length_c   1.000
_cell.angle_alpha   90.00
_cell.angle_beta   90.00
_cell.angle_gamma   90.00
#
_symmetry.space_group_name_H-M   'P 1'
#
loop_
_entity.id
_entity.type
_entity.pdbx_description
1 polymer ?
#
loop_
_entity_poly.entity_id
_entity_poly.type
_entity_poly.pdbx_seq_one_letter_code
_entity_poly.pdbx_strand_id
1 'polypeptide(L)'
;MTSFAQLQLTDNSSWIRSRKFRLGVRVIPGSYPGVVRIQEAVSEPFVVRDHRGKSYEKHYPPKLEDEVWRLEKIGKEGNLSMKLASAGVITVQDFLKMSIVNPQPLRRMMGSEKKLEVSLKHARTCEIFKASGDSVILDPICNVLSANIDGQIMYTDTESASLFQRHTLTSW
;
A
#
# COMPACT_ATOMS: atom_id res chain seq x y z
N MET A 1 -29.88 -10.65 24.35
CA MET A 1 -28.43 -10.91 24.48
C MET A 1 -27.76 -10.42 23.22
N THR A 2 -26.99 -9.34 23.28
CA THR A 2 -26.19 -8.87 22.15
C THR A 2 -25.02 -9.84 21.98
N SER A 3 -24.86 -10.46 20.81
CA SER A 3 -23.71 -11.33 20.57
C SER A 3 -22.44 -10.48 20.48
N PHE A 4 -21.32 -10.99 20.99
CA PHE A 4 -20.02 -10.30 20.93
C PHE A 4 -19.61 -9.93 19.49
N ALA A 5 -20.10 -10.67 18.49
CA ALA A 5 -19.84 -10.42 17.07
C ALA A 5 -20.45 -9.12 16.52
N GLN A 6 -21.31 -8.43 17.28
CA GLN A 6 -21.94 -7.18 16.85
C GLN A 6 -21.31 -5.92 17.46
N LEU A 7 -20.25 -6.07 18.28
CA LEU A 7 -19.58 -4.92 18.87
C LEU A 7 -18.77 -4.16 17.81
N GLN A 8 -19.02 -2.86 17.69
CA GLN A 8 -18.29 -1.97 16.79
C GLN A 8 -17.74 -0.78 17.57
N LEU A 9 -16.49 -0.43 17.29
CA LEU A 9 -15.85 0.77 17.81
C LEU A 9 -15.92 1.83 16.71
N THR A 10 -16.67 2.89 16.96
CA THR A 10 -16.92 3.96 15.99
C THR A 10 -15.93 5.11 16.12
N ASP A 11 -15.16 5.16 17.20
CA ASP A 11 -14.27 6.27 17.51
C ASP A 11 -12.84 6.01 17.02
N ASN A 12 -12.20 7.05 16.50
CA ASN A 12 -10.85 6.99 15.98
C ASN A 12 -9.87 7.25 17.12
N SER A 13 -9.00 6.28 17.41
CA SER A 13 -8.07 6.42 18.51
C SER A 13 -7.11 7.60 18.33
N SER A 14 -6.87 8.07 17.10
CA SER A 14 -6.04 9.27 16.88
C SER A 14 -6.58 10.56 17.52
N TRP A 15 -7.88 10.63 17.83
CA TRP A 15 -8.52 11.80 18.46
C TRP A 15 -8.40 11.82 19.99
N ILE A 16 -8.03 10.69 20.61
CA ILE A 16 -7.82 10.59 22.05
C ILE A 16 -6.33 10.67 22.42
N ARG A 17 -6.03 11.26 23.58
CA ARG A 17 -4.64 11.49 24.03
C ARG A 17 -3.79 10.21 24.09
N SER A 18 -4.37 9.08 24.49
CA SER A 18 -3.68 7.78 24.61
C SER A 18 -3.42 7.10 23.25
N ARG A 19 -4.12 7.53 22.20
CA ARG A 19 -4.13 6.90 20.87
C ARG A 19 -4.50 5.43 20.81
N LYS A 20 -5.03 4.87 21.90
CA LYS A 20 -5.32 3.45 22.05
C LYS A 20 -6.55 3.22 22.91
N PHE A 21 -7.26 2.14 22.61
CA PHE A 21 -8.39 1.62 23.39
C PHE A 21 -8.01 0.31 24.07
N ARG A 22 -8.74 -0.04 25.13
CA ARG A 22 -8.70 -1.35 25.79
C ARG A 22 -10.14 -1.85 25.94
N LEU A 23 -10.34 -3.14 25.75
CA LEU A 23 -11.64 -3.77 26.00
C LEU A 23 -11.61 -4.45 27.37
N GLY A 24 -12.51 -4.04 28.26
CA GLY A 24 -12.72 -4.68 29.55
C GLY A 24 -13.96 -5.58 29.50
N VAL A 25 -13.85 -6.78 30.05
CA VAL A 25 -14.98 -7.70 30.24
C VAL A 25 -15.12 -8.00 31.72
N ARG A 26 -16.33 -7.83 32.24
CA ARG A 26 -16.69 -8.17 33.61
C ARG A 26 -17.94 -9.05 33.63
N VAL A 27 -18.04 -9.88 34.66
CA VAL A 27 -19.22 -10.72 34.88
C VAL A 27 -20.24 -9.96 35.70
N ILE A 28 -21.52 -10.07 35.31
CA ILE A 28 -22.62 -9.49 36.07
C ILE A 28 -22.86 -10.38 37.31
N PRO A 29 -22.85 -9.82 38.54
CA PRO A 29 -23.10 -10.60 39.75
C PRO A 29 -24.42 -11.39 39.67
N GLY A 30 -24.40 -12.67 40.03
CA GLY A 30 -25.57 -13.55 39.98
C GLY A 30 -25.89 -14.15 38.60
N SER A 31 -25.13 -13.83 37.54
CA SER A 31 -25.38 -14.36 36.20
C SER A 31 -24.77 -15.75 35.92
N TYR A 32 -24.06 -16.34 36.89
CA TYR A 32 -23.47 -17.67 36.76
C TYR A 32 -23.70 -18.50 38.04
N PRO A 33 -24.17 -19.75 37.95
CA PRO A 33 -24.45 -20.61 39.09
C PRO A 33 -23.22 -21.42 39.57
N GLY A 34 -22.03 -21.14 39.01
CA GLY A 34 -20.84 -21.97 39.19
C GLY A 34 -20.02 -21.68 40.44
N VAL A 35 -19.33 -22.71 40.96
CA VAL A 35 -18.36 -22.66 42.07
C VAL A 35 -17.06 -21.94 41.67
N VAL A 36 -16.78 -21.84 40.37
CA VAL A 36 -15.55 -21.24 39.83
C VAL A 36 -15.69 -19.72 39.73
N ARG A 37 -14.76 -18.99 40.36
CA ARG A 37 -14.68 -17.52 40.30
C ARG A 37 -14.18 -17.07 38.94
N ILE A 38 -15.05 -16.48 38.12
CA ILE A 38 -14.66 -15.83 36.87
C ILE A 38 -14.12 -14.44 37.18
N GLN A 39 -12.92 -14.12 36.68
CA GLN A 39 -12.26 -12.83 36.89
C GLN A 39 -12.53 -11.86 35.74
N GLU A 40 -12.41 -10.57 36.03
CA GLU A 40 -12.43 -9.53 35.00
C GLU A 40 -11.18 -9.65 34.12
N ALA A 41 -11.33 -9.37 32.83
CA ALA A 41 -10.23 -9.38 31.88
C ALA A 41 -10.18 -8.05 31.13
N VAL A 42 -8.97 -7.57 30.87
CA VAL A 42 -8.72 -6.37 30.07
C VAL A 42 -7.77 -6.73 28.94
N SER A 43 -8.08 -6.29 27.72
CA SER A 43 -7.20 -6.50 26.58
C SER A 43 -5.91 -5.68 26.69
N GLU A 44 -4.90 -6.10 25.94
CA GLU A 44 -3.80 -5.22 25.56
C GLU A 44 -4.33 -4.00 24.79
N PRO A 45 -3.64 -2.85 24.87
CA PRO A 45 -4.10 -1.64 24.23
C PRO A 45 -3.93 -1.71 22.71
N PHE A 46 -4.99 -1.44 21.97
CA PHE A 46 -5.02 -1.51 20.50
C PHE A 46 -5.45 -0.18 19.87
N VAL A 47 -5.04 0.02 18.61
CA VAL A 47 -5.35 1.22 17.82
C VAL A 47 -6.65 0.97 17.06
N VAL A 48 -7.58 1.92 17.10
CA VAL A 48 -8.79 1.89 16.28
C VAL A 48 -8.65 3.00 15.26
N ARG A 49 -8.60 2.61 13.99
CA ARG A 49 -8.54 3.57 12.89
C ARG A 49 -9.94 3.76 12.33
N ASP A 50 -10.25 5.00 11.95
CA ASP A 50 -11.44 5.30 11.14
C ASP A 50 -11.39 4.47 9.86
N HIS A 51 -12.54 3.93 9.44
CA HIS A 51 -12.70 3.24 8.16
C HIS A 51 -12.22 4.09 6.98
N ARG A 52 -12.36 5.42 7.07
CA ARG A 52 -11.81 6.36 6.09
C ARG A 52 -10.31 6.17 5.90
N GLY A 53 -9.57 5.90 6.98
CA GLY A 53 -8.13 5.66 6.95
C GLY A 53 -7.73 4.46 6.10
N LYS A 54 -8.55 3.40 6.08
CA LYS A 54 -8.33 2.21 5.23
C LYS A 54 -8.54 2.55 3.75
N SER A 55 -9.57 3.32 3.42
CA SER A 55 -9.84 3.71 2.04
C SER A 55 -8.77 4.64 1.44
N TYR A 56 -8.06 5.42 2.27
CA TYR A 56 -7.01 6.33 1.84
C TYR A 56 -5.59 5.80 2.08
N GLU A 57 -5.47 4.53 2.48
CA GLU A 57 -4.19 3.91 2.81
C GLU A 57 -3.25 3.89 1.60
N LYS A 58 -1.98 4.21 1.84
CA LYS A 58 -0.93 4.10 0.82
C LYS A 58 -0.46 2.66 0.79
N HIS A 59 -0.35 2.10 -0.40
CA HIS A 59 0.12 0.72 -0.55
C HIS A 59 1.65 0.69 -0.50
N TYR A 60 2.21 -0.24 0.27
CA TYR A 60 3.66 -0.49 0.35
C TYR A 60 3.93 -2.00 0.21
N PRO A 61 4.50 -2.47 -0.91
CA PRO A 61 4.77 -1.71 -2.12
C PRO A 61 3.48 -1.31 -2.87
N PRO A 62 3.50 -0.21 -3.65
CA PRO A 62 2.39 0.11 -4.55
C PRO A 62 2.37 -0.87 -5.73
N LYS A 63 1.20 -1.05 -6.33
CA LYS A 63 1.03 -1.81 -7.59
C LYS A 63 1.05 -0.86 -8.78
N LEU A 64 1.32 -1.37 -9.97
CA LEU A 64 1.34 -0.55 -11.18
C LEU A 64 -0.04 -0.06 -11.59
N GLU A 65 -1.05 -0.89 -11.37
CA GLU A 65 -2.45 -0.61 -11.66
C GLU A 65 -3.11 0.25 -10.58
N ASP A 66 -2.41 0.49 -9.46
CA ASP A 66 -2.91 1.42 -8.45
C ASP A 66 -3.07 2.82 -9.05
N GLU A 67 -4.13 3.49 -8.65
CA GLU A 67 -4.31 4.90 -8.96
C GLU A 67 -3.16 5.72 -8.33
N VAL A 68 -2.73 6.78 -9.03
CA VAL A 68 -1.55 7.59 -8.67
C VAL A 68 -1.63 8.19 -7.26
N TRP A 69 -2.83 8.38 -6.72
CA TRP A 69 -3.01 8.86 -5.35
C TRP A 69 -2.61 7.81 -4.30
N ARG A 70 -2.35 6.54 -4.64
CA ARG A 70 -1.74 5.58 -3.71
C ARG A 70 -0.28 5.89 -3.40
N LEU A 71 0.36 6.75 -4.19
CA LEU A 71 1.73 7.22 -3.94
C LEU A 71 1.80 8.21 -2.77
N GLU A 72 3.01 8.35 -2.22
CA GLU A 72 3.26 9.34 -1.19
C GLU A 72 3.09 10.76 -1.76
N LYS A 73 2.74 11.72 -0.91
CA LYS A 73 2.57 13.15 -1.27
C LYS A 73 1.44 13.47 -2.27
N ILE A 74 0.70 12.48 -2.76
CA ILE A 74 -0.46 12.66 -3.63
C ILE A 74 -1.73 12.28 -2.86
N GLY A 75 -2.66 13.21 -2.62
CA GLY A 75 -3.90 12.91 -1.89
C GLY A 75 -5.00 12.39 -2.83
N LYS A 76 -5.83 11.45 -2.36
CA LYS A 76 -7.06 11.05 -3.07
C LYS A 76 -7.96 12.28 -3.21
N GLU A 77 -8.52 12.48 -4.40
CA GLU A 77 -9.37 13.64 -4.74
C GLU A 77 -8.70 15.01 -4.51
N GLY A 78 -7.38 15.05 -4.37
CA GLY A 78 -6.65 16.31 -4.26
C GLY A 78 -6.48 16.98 -5.62
N ASN A 79 -6.29 18.30 -5.62
CA ASN A 79 -5.99 19.09 -6.83
C ASN A 79 -4.83 18.47 -7.63
N LEU A 80 -3.78 17.99 -6.95
CA LEU A 80 -2.65 17.31 -7.60
C LEU A 80 -3.08 16.03 -8.34
N SER A 81 -3.94 15.20 -7.74
CA SER A 81 -4.43 13.97 -8.37
C SER A 81 -5.28 14.29 -9.60
N MET A 82 -6.15 15.30 -9.52
CA MET A 82 -6.94 15.74 -10.68
C MET A 82 -6.04 16.30 -11.78
N LYS A 83 -5.04 17.13 -11.43
CA LYS A 83 -4.10 17.71 -12.39
C LYS A 83 -3.29 16.64 -13.13
N LEU A 84 -2.85 15.61 -12.41
CA LEU A 84 -2.17 14.44 -12.99
C LEU A 84 -3.11 13.66 -13.93
N ALA A 85 -4.34 13.39 -13.49
CA ALA A 85 -5.33 12.70 -14.31
C ALA A 85 -5.65 13.46 -15.61
N SER A 86 -5.80 14.79 -15.55
CA SER A 86 -6.00 15.64 -16.74
C SER A 86 -4.81 15.63 -17.69
N ALA A 87 -3.61 15.29 -17.21
CA ALA A 87 -2.41 15.10 -18.03
C ALA A 87 -2.22 13.63 -18.49
N GLY A 88 -3.20 12.76 -18.26
CA GLY A 88 -3.14 11.34 -18.61
C GLY A 88 -2.36 10.46 -17.62
N VAL A 89 -2.00 10.98 -16.44
CA VAL A 89 -1.31 10.22 -15.39
C VAL A 89 -2.34 9.75 -14.36
N ILE A 90 -2.90 8.57 -14.60
CA ILE A 90 -3.97 8.00 -13.77
C ILE A 90 -3.39 6.95 -12.82
N THR A 91 -2.47 6.11 -13.31
CA THR A 91 -1.89 4.99 -12.58
C THR A 91 -0.46 5.26 -12.10
N VAL A 92 0.05 4.42 -11.19
CA VAL A 92 1.47 4.41 -10.81
C VAL A 92 2.36 4.15 -12.02
N GLN A 93 1.93 3.27 -12.93
CA GLN A 93 2.65 3.00 -14.17
C GLN A 93 2.76 4.24 -15.06
N ASP A 94 1.66 4.98 -15.26
CA ASP A 94 1.68 6.23 -16.06
C ASP A 94 2.61 7.27 -15.44
N PHE A 95 2.64 7.33 -14.10
CA PHE A 95 3.50 8.24 -13.36
C PHE A 95 4.98 7.91 -13.58
N LEU A 96 5.36 6.64 -13.48
CA LEU A 96 6.71 6.17 -13.74
C LEU A 96 7.11 6.42 -15.20
N LYS A 97 6.24 6.11 -16.17
CA LYS A 97 6.48 6.38 -17.61
C LYS A 97 6.67 7.87 -17.87
N MET A 98 5.79 8.73 -17.37
CA MET A 98 5.90 10.18 -17.55
C MET A 98 7.19 10.74 -16.95
N SER A 99 7.67 10.17 -15.84
CA SER A 99 8.93 10.60 -15.21
C SER A 99 10.16 10.42 -16.11
N ILE A 100 10.08 9.56 -17.13
CA ILE A 100 11.17 9.28 -18.06
C ILE A 100 10.93 9.94 -19.40
N VAL A 101 9.74 9.75 -19.98
CA VAL A 101 9.40 10.25 -21.31
C VAL A 101 9.33 11.78 -21.30
N ASN A 102 8.74 12.38 -20.26
CA ASN A 102 8.61 13.83 -20.17
C ASN A 102 8.63 14.33 -18.71
N PRO A 103 9.81 14.43 -18.09
CA PRO A 103 9.95 14.80 -16.67
C PRO A 103 9.55 16.26 -16.37
N GLN A 104 9.63 17.16 -17.35
CA GLN A 104 9.45 18.60 -17.12
C GLN A 104 7.99 18.98 -16.77
N PRO A 105 6.96 18.51 -17.50
CA PRO A 105 5.56 18.67 -17.10
C PRO A 105 5.27 18.05 -15.73
N LEU A 106 5.81 16.86 -15.45
CA LEU A 106 5.59 16.18 -14.17
C LEU A 106 6.14 17.02 -13.00
N ARG A 107 7.35 17.57 -13.14
CA ARG A 107 7.95 18.51 -12.19
C ARG A 107 7.07 19.75 -11.95
N ARG A 108 6.56 20.36 -13.03
CA ARG A 108 5.65 21.52 -12.95
C ARG A 108 4.33 21.18 -12.27
N MET A 109 3.80 19.97 -12.45
CA MET A 109 2.57 19.52 -11.80
C MET A 109 2.77 19.28 -10.30
N MET A 110 3.85 18.60 -9.92
CA MET A 110 4.19 18.33 -8.52
C MET A 110 4.53 19.60 -7.72
N GLY A 111 5.06 20.63 -8.40
CA GLY A 111 5.38 21.94 -7.84
C GLY A 111 6.57 21.97 -6.87
N SER A 112 7.13 20.81 -6.50
CA SER A 112 8.29 20.68 -5.62
C SER A 112 9.10 19.45 -5.97
N GLU A 113 10.40 19.63 -6.16
CA GLU A 113 11.33 18.52 -6.45
C GLU A 113 11.33 17.48 -5.33
N LYS A 114 11.32 17.92 -4.06
CA LYS A 114 11.25 17.02 -2.90
C LYS A 114 10.00 16.15 -2.90
N LYS A 115 8.84 16.71 -3.28
CA LYS A 115 7.59 15.92 -3.36
C LYS A 115 7.66 14.90 -4.49
N LEU A 116 8.18 15.31 -5.64
CA LEU A 116 8.37 14.43 -6.78
C LEU A 116 9.33 13.27 -6.44
N GLU A 117 10.47 13.57 -5.83
CA GLU A 117 11.48 12.57 -5.46
C GLU A 117 10.92 11.53 -4.49
N VAL A 118 10.19 11.97 -3.45
CA VAL A 118 9.54 11.05 -2.50
C VAL A 118 8.49 10.16 -3.21
N SER A 119 7.69 10.75 -4.11
CA SER A 119 6.67 10.00 -4.86
C SER A 119 7.31 8.99 -5.81
N LEU A 120 8.41 9.36 -6.49
CA LEU A 120 9.16 8.48 -7.37
C LEU A 120 9.86 7.36 -6.61
N LYS A 121 10.48 7.67 -5.46
CA LYS A 121 11.10 6.67 -4.61
C LYS A 121 10.08 5.63 -4.17
N HIS A 122 8.89 6.08 -3.76
CA HIS A 122 7.80 5.17 -3.40
C HIS A 122 7.28 4.37 -4.62
N ALA A 123 7.06 5.00 -5.77
CA ALA A 123 6.62 4.29 -6.98
C ALA A 123 7.62 3.22 -7.43
N ARG A 124 8.92 3.48 -7.26
CA ARG A 124 10.01 2.53 -7.59
C ARG A 124 10.14 1.36 -6.63
N THR A 125 9.45 1.35 -5.49
CA THR A 125 9.39 0.14 -4.64
C THR A 125 8.38 -0.88 -5.19
N CYS A 126 7.67 -0.56 -6.27
CA CYS A 126 6.79 -1.52 -6.94
C CYS A 126 7.57 -2.78 -7.35
N GLU A 127 6.93 -3.92 -7.24
CA GLU A 127 7.50 -5.22 -7.61
C GLU A 127 7.67 -5.33 -9.13
N ILE A 128 8.62 -6.16 -9.56
CA ILE A 128 8.75 -6.55 -10.98
C ILE A 128 7.50 -7.33 -11.39
N PHE A 129 7.07 -7.17 -12.63
CA PHE A 129 5.84 -7.79 -13.10
C PHE A 129 6.05 -8.56 -14.39
N LYS A 130 5.26 -9.61 -14.54
CA LYS A 130 5.32 -10.53 -15.65
C LYS A 130 4.29 -10.15 -16.70
N ALA A 131 4.66 -10.24 -17.96
CA ALA A 131 3.85 -9.94 -19.11
C ALA A 131 3.87 -11.11 -20.10
N SER A 132 2.88 -11.14 -21.01
CA SER A 132 2.77 -12.15 -22.07
C SER A 132 2.79 -13.60 -21.54
N GLY A 133 1.93 -13.92 -20.56
CA GLY A 133 1.85 -15.26 -19.99
C GLY A 133 3.16 -15.71 -19.35
N ASP A 134 3.79 -14.83 -18.56
CA ASP A 134 5.07 -15.04 -17.90
C ASP A 134 6.29 -15.16 -18.82
N SER A 135 6.12 -14.90 -20.12
CA SER A 135 7.23 -14.95 -21.09
C SER A 135 8.12 -13.71 -21.04
N VAL A 136 7.67 -12.60 -20.45
CA VAL A 136 8.48 -11.38 -20.36
C VAL A 136 8.43 -10.84 -18.94
N ILE A 137 9.56 -10.40 -18.41
CA ILE A 137 9.66 -9.77 -17.10
C ILE A 137 10.06 -8.33 -17.30
N LEU A 138 9.30 -7.43 -16.67
CA LEU A 138 9.48 -5.99 -16.79
C LEU A 138 9.83 -5.38 -15.44
N ASP A 139 10.67 -4.35 -15.47
CA ASP A 139 10.86 -3.47 -14.31
C ASP A 139 9.63 -2.57 -14.11
N PRO A 140 9.48 -1.87 -12.96
CA PRO A 140 8.35 -0.97 -12.72
C PRO A 140 8.17 0.15 -13.76
N ILE A 141 9.21 0.42 -14.55
CA ILE A 141 9.24 1.43 -15.61
C ILE A 141 8.81 0.84 -16.98
N CYS A 142 8.60 -0.47 -17.04
CA CYS A 142 8.29 -1.27 -18.23
C CYS A 142 9.48 -1.52 -19.16
N ASN A 143 10.71 -1.41 -18.68
CA ASN A 143 11.87 -1.92 -19.40
C ASN A 143 11.87 -3.45 -19.32
N VAL A 144 12.24 -4.09 -20.42
CA VAL A 144 12.41 -5.54 -20.46
C VAL A 144 13.64 -5.90 -19.64
N LEU A 145 13.44 -6.69 -18.58
CA LEU A 145 14.51 -7.28 -17.77
C LEU A 145 14.89 -8.66 -18.32
N SER A 146 13.88 -9.45 -18.69
CA SER A 146 14.11 -10.75 -19.31
C SER A 146 12.95 -11.18 -20.20
N ALA A 147 13.26 -12.11 -21.11
CA ALA A 147 12.28 -12.80 -21.93
C ALA A 147 12.59 -14.29 -21.99
N ASN A 148 11.56 -15.12 -21.87
CA ASN A 148 11.61 -16.55 -22.14
C ASN A 148 11.32 -16.76 -23.64
N ILE A 149 12.35 -17.16 -24.37
CA ILE A 149 12.27 -17.47 -25.80
C ILE A 149 12.59 -18.96 -25.91
N ASP A 150 11.61 -19.76 -26.36
CA ASP A 150 11.73 -21.20 -26.56
C ASP A 150 12.24 -22.00 -25.34
N GLY A 151 11.85 -21.58 -24.12
CA GLY A 151 12.24 -22.23 -22.87
C GLY A 151 13.55 -21.73 -22.27
N GLN A 152 14.22 -20.76 -22.91
CA GLN A 152 15.44 -20.15 -22.40
C GLN A 152 15.17 -18.71 -21.93
N ILE A 153 15.55 -18.41 -20.69
CA ILE A 153 15.44 -17.06 -20.12
C ILE A 153 16.66 -16.24 -20.57
N MET A 154 16.40 -15.21 -21.37
CA MET A 154 17.37 -14.23 -21.82
C MET A 154 17.21 -12.95 -20.99
N TYR A 155 18.29 -12.40 -20.47
CA TYR A 155 18.30 -11.12 -19.75
C TYR A 155 18.84 -10.01 -20.66
N THR A 156 18.35 -8.79 -20.49
CA THR A 156 18.79 -7.64 -21.30
C THR A 156 20.16 -7.13 -20.87
N ASP A 157 20.51 -7.26 -19.60
CA ASP A 157 21.84 -6.98 -19.06
C ASP A 157 22.12 -7.79 -17.76
N THR A 158 23.35 -7.68 -17.25
CA THR A 158 23.78 -8.34 -16.00
C THR A 158 23.09 -7.77 -14.75
N GLU A 159 22.66 -6.51 -14.78
CA GLU A 159 21.96 -5.87 -13.66
C GLU A 159 20.54 -6.45 -13.53
N SER A 160 19.87 -6.68 -14.65
CA SER A 160 18.57 -7.32 -14.80
C SER A 160 18.58 -8.76 -14.29
N ALA A 161 19.64 -9.51 -14.60
CA ALA A 161 19.86 -10.84 -14.05
C ALA A 161 19.96 -10.81 -12.51
N SER A 162 20.68 -9.82 -11.96
CA SER A 162 20.83 -9.67 -10.51
C SER A 162 19.56 -9.21 -9.78
N LEU A 163 18.76 -8.33 -10.39
CA LEU A 163 17.47 -7.87 -9.87
C LEU A 163 16.46 -9.01 -9.81
N PHE A 164 16.40 -9.83 -10.85
CA PHE A 164 15.53 -11.01 -10.88
C PHE A 164 15.90 -12.02 -9.78
N GLN A 165 17.20 -12.31 -9.61
CA GLN A 165 17.69 -13.21 -8.58
C GLN A 165 17.33 -12.75 -7.16
N ARG A 166 17.47 -11.45 -6.86
CA ARG A 166 17.06 -10.90 -5.56
C ARG A 166 15.57 -11.08 -5.31
N HIS A 167 14.73 -10.85 -6.32
CA HIS A 167 13.28 -10.98 -6.18
C HIS A 167 12.83 -12.43 -5.94
N THR A 168 13.52 -13.41 -6.55
CA THR A 168 13.26 -14.84 -6.31
C THR A 168 13.76 -15.35 -4.96
N LEU A 169 14.74 -14.68 -4.34
CA LEU A 169 15.29 -15.07 -3.03
C LEU A 169 14.50 -14.47 -1.85
N THR A 170 13.71 -13.42 -2.07
CA THR A 170 12.87 -12.78 -1.04
C THR A 170 11.48 -13.41 -0.89
N SER A 171 11.14 -14.44 -1.67
CA SER A 171 9.82 -15.10 -1.65
C SER A 171 9.75 -16.37 -0.79
N TRP A 172 10.60 -16.51 0.24
CA TRP A 172 10.60 -17.63 1.20
C TRP A 172 10.36 -17.16 2.62
#